data_AF-A0A2C5WYF0-F1
#
_entry.id   AF-A0A2C5WYF0-F1
#
_cell.length_a   1.000
_cell.length_b   1.000
_cell.length_c   1.000
_cell.angle_alpha   90.00
_cell.angle_beta   90.00
_cell.angle_gamma   90.00
#
_symmetry.space_group_name_H-M   'P 1'
#
loop_
_entity.id
_entity.type
_entity.pdbx_description
1 polymer ?
#
loop_
_entity_poly.entity_id
_entity_poly.type
_entity_poly.pdbx_seq_one_letter_code
_entity_poly.pdbx_strand_id
1 'polypeptide(L)'
;MGYSCSSPHHIQASLFSSNSFSTTTLLHLPPSYSRLLFSYFHQPFKMKFSILPMIASAMAVSISYDPIYASGLSMGSVACSNGEHGLMEQYPTLGQVPGFPNVGGIPDIAGWNSPSCGTCWKVTIPNGNSIFIRGVDSGKGAFNVNPDAFVKLVGSLEAGRVENVNYVQVDLSNCINGAN
;
A
#
# COMPACT_ATOMS: atom_id res chain seq x y z
N MET A 1 -37.77 24.68 -24.17
CA MET A 1 -36.60 24.79 -25.08
C MET A 1 -35.38 24.46 -24.24
N GLY A 2 -34.59 23.40 -24.46
CA GLY A 2 -34.58 22.46 -25.57
C GLY A 2 -33.34 22.62 -26.45
N TYR A 3 -32.21 22.10 -26.00
CA TYR A 3 -31.07 21.72 -26.86
C TYR A 3 -30.48 20.40 -26.36
N SER A 4 -30.01 19.58 -27.30
CA SER A 4 -29.76 18.16 -27.11
C SER A 4 -28.53 17.72 -27.90
N CYS A 5 -27.69 16.90 -27.25
CA CYS A 5 -26.82 15.86 -27.80
C CYS A 5 -25.62 16.16 -28.73
N SER A 6 -24.66 15.23 -28.59
CA SER A 6 -23.79 14.61 -29.61
C SER A 6 -22.30 14.99 -29.66
N SER A 7 -21.47 13.99 -29.31
CA SER A 7 -20.08 13.81 -29.76
C SER A 7 -20.06 13.26 -31.21
N PRO A 8 -18.96 13.36 -31.97
CA PRO A 8 -18.14 12.14 -32.17
C PRO A 8 -16.63 12.32 -32.46
N HIS A 9 -15.85 11.31 -32.02
CA HIS A 9 -14.70 10.61 -32.65
C HIS A 9 -13.59 11.30 -33.50
N HIS A 10 -12.38 10.73 -33.30
CA HIS A 10 -11.23 10.57 -34.23
C HIS A 10 -10.38 11.77 -34.68
N ILE A 11 -9.14 11.84 -34.17
CA ILE A 11 -7.93 12.22 -34.96
C ILE A 11 -6.79 11.22 -34.64
N GLN A 12 -5.98 10.88 -35.64
CA GLN A 12 -4.88 9.91 -35.59
C GLN A 12 -3.58 10.51 -35.03
N ALA A 13 -2.69 9.68 -34.51
CA ALA A 13 -1.28 10.00 -34.31
C ALA A 13 -0.39 9.10 -35.20
N SER A 14 0.60 9.70 -35.84
CA SER A 14 1.22 9.18 -37.07
C SER A 14 2.43 8.25 -36.85
N LEU A 15 2.64 7.34 -37.80
CA LEU A 15 3.84 6.52 -37.93
C LEU A 15 5.01 7.30 -38.55
N PHE A 16 6.13 7.42 -37.86
CA PHE A 16 7.49 7.75 -38.36
C PHE A 16 8.51 7.31 -37.28
N SER A 17 9.74 6.88 -37.55
CA SER A 17 10.41 6.49 -38.80
C SER A 17 11.48 5.44 -38.45
N SER A 18 11.78 4.54 -39.40
CA SER A 18 12.91 3.61 -39.31
C SER A 18 14.26 4.31 -39.31
N ASN A 19 15.23 3.79 -38.56
CA ASN A 19 16.66 4.02 -38.79
C ASN A 19 17.38 2.67 -38.93
N SER A 20 18.07 2.49 -40.05
CA SER A 20 18.85 1.30 -40.42
C SER A 20 20.17 1.76 -41.01
N PHE A 21 21.32 1.27 -40.53
CA PHE A 21 22.67 1.29 -41.16
C PHE A 21 23.69 0.73 -40.13
N SER A 22 24.80 0.06 -40.46
CA SER A 22 25.12 -0.80 -41.61
C SER A 22 26.33 -1.71 -41.25
N THR A 23 26.29 -2.94 -41.74
CA THR A 23 27.39 -3.86 -42.13
C THR A 23 28.85 -3.56 -41.76
N THR A 24 29.57 -4.58 -41.28
CA THR A 24 30.92 -4.96 -41.78
C THR A 24 31.21 -6.45 -41.52
N THR A 25 31.69 -7.12 -42.57
CA THR A 25 32.09 -8.54 -42.66
C THR A 25 33.63 -8.67 -42.64
N LEU A 26 34.29 -9.84 -42.69
CA LEU A 26 33.95 -11.22 -43.10
C LEU A 26 34.86 -12.22 -42.33
N LEU A 27 35.09 -13.41 -42.88
CA LEU A 27 36.08 -14.45 -42.49
C LEU A 27 35.69 -15.26 -41.22
N HIS A 28 36.04 -16.54 -41.06
CA HIS A 28 36.64 -17.51 -42.01
C HIS A 28 36.07 -18.95 -41.75
N LEU A 29 36.32 -19.86 -42.68
CA LEU A 29 35.95 -21.30 -42.72
C LEU A 29 37.03 -22.03 -43.56
N PRO A 30 37.08 -23.38 -43.72
CA PRO A 30 36.59 -24.55 -42.95
C PRO A 30 37.81 -25.52 -42.74
N PRO A 31 37.80 -26.86 -42.94
CA PRO A 31 36.80 -27.95 -42.77
C PRO A 31 37.26 -29.04 -41.75
N SER A 32 36.44 -29.96 -41.26
CA SER A 32 36.09 -31.22 -41.96
C SER A 32 35.17 -32.14 -41.14
N TYR A 33 34.20 -32.79 -41.80
CA TYR A 33 33.65 -34.15 -41.60
C TYR A 33 33.66 -34.80 -40.18
N SER A 34 32.61 -35.47 -39.69
CA SER A 34 31.69 -36.36 -40.41
C SER A 34 30.53 -36.90 -39.52
N ARG A 35 29.65 -37.71 -40.15
CA ARG A 35 28.71 -38.70 -39.56
C ARG A 35 27.47 -38.18 -38.82
N LEU A 36 26.42 -38.06 -39.63
CA LEU A 36 25.03 -38.41 -39.31
C LEU A 36 24.92 -39.54 -38.27
N LEU A 37 24.19 -39.32 -37.18
CA LEU A 37 23.39 -40.36 -36.51
C LEU A 37 22.09 -39.79 -35.96
N PHE A 38 21.06 -40.62 -36.00
CA PHE A 38 19.70 -40.36 -35.52
C PHE A 38 19.66 -39.84 -34.09
N SER A 39 18.80 -38.85 -33.85
CA SER A 39 18.21 -38.60 -32.52
C SER A 39 16.83 -37.98 -32.71
N TYR A 40 15.81 -38.82 -32.61
CA TYR A 40 14.40 -38.45 -32.68
C TYR A 40 14.02 -37.74 -31.37
N PHE A 41 14.40 -36.46 -31.24
CA PHE A 41 14.17 -35.71 -30.01
C PHE A 41 12.68 -35.35 -29.90
N HIS A 42 12.02 -35.89 -28.87
CA HIS A 42 10.64 -35.55 -28.54
C HIS A 42 10.48 -34.02 -28.46
N GLN A 43 9.44 -33.49 -29.11
CA GLN A 43 9.01 -32.11 -28.92
C GLN A 43 8.20 -31.99 -27.61
N PRO A 44 8.74 -31.41 -26.52
CA PRO A 44 7.86 -30.83 -25.51
C PRO A 44 7.15 -29.64 -26.15
N PHE A 45 5.82 -29.59 -26.03
CA PHE A 45 5.02 -28.43 -26.42
C PHE A 45 5.60 -27.18 -25.76
N LYS A 46 6.13 -26.25 -26.57
CA LYS A 46 6.51 -24.91 -26.09
C LYS A 46 5.24 -24.12 -25.79
N MET A 47 4.66 -24.38 -24.62
CA MET A 47 3.61 -23.58 -23.99
C MET A 47 4.13 -22.15 -23.84
N LYS A 48 3.83 -21.29 -24.81
CA LYS A 48 4.04 -19.85 -24.71
C LYS A 48 3.04 -19.32 -23.67
N PHE A 49 3.44 -19.31 -22.41
CA PHE A 49 2.73 -18.59 -21.36
C PHE A 49 2.70 -17.10 -21.72
N SER A 50 1.57 -16.67 -22.28
CA SER A 50 1.29 -15.25 -22.54
C SER A 50 1.00 -14.59 -21.20
N ILE A 51 1.99 -13.89 -20.66
CA ILE A 51 1.87 -13.18 -19.39
C ILE A 51 1.00 -11.95 -19.62
N LEU A 52 -0.30 -12.05 -19.38
CA LEU A 52 -1.18 -10.89 -19.33
C LEU A 52 -0.77 -10.04 -18.10
N PRO A 53 -0.43 -8.75 -18.26
CA PRO A 53 -0.17 -7.89 -17.12
C PRO A 53 -1.50 -7.68 -16.38
N MET A 54 -1.61 -8.27 -15.19
CA MET A 54 -2.74 -8.04 -14.30
C MET A 54 -2.64 -6.60 -13.78
N ILE A 55 -3.48 -5.71 -14.30
CA ILE A 55 -3.52 -4.32 -13.85
C ILE A 55 -4.13 -4.31 -12.45
N ALA A 56 -3.27 -4.36 -11.43
CA ALA A 56 -3.68 -4.25 -10.05
C ALA A 56 -4.17 -2.82 -9.78
N SER A 57 -5.49 -2.67 -9.60
CA SER A 57 -6.08 -1.43 -9.08
C SER A 57 -5.69 -1.29 -7.62
N ALA A 58 -4.70 -0.44 -7.33
CA ALA A 58 -4.36 -0.07 -5.96
C ALA A 58 -5.57 0.66 -5.35
N MET A 59 -6.17 0.09 -4.32
CA MET A 59 -7.21 0.77 -3.54
C MET A 59 -6.56 1.93 -2.80
N ALA A 60 -7.07 3.15 -3.00
CA ALA A 60 -6.62 4.30 -2.22
C ALA A 60 -7.04 4.11 -0.77
N VAL A 61 -6.08 4.12 0.15
CA VAL A 61 -6.34 4.11 1.59
C VAL A 61 -6.63 5.54 2.04
N SER A 62 -7.55 5.69 3.00
CA SER A 62 -7.91 6.97 3.59
C SER A 62 -7.69 7.00 5.10
N ILE A 63 -7.68 8.20 5.66
CA ILE A 63 -7.65 8.45 7.11
C ILE A 63 -8.84 9.29 7.54
N SER A 64 -9.50 8.90 8.62
CA SER A 64 -10.51 9.69 9.35
C SER A 64 -10.17 9.73 10.84
N TYR A 65 -11.02 10.39 11.62
CA TYR A 65 -10.94 10.37 13.08
C TYR A 65 -12.22 9.84 13.72
N ASP A 66 -12.08 9.38 14.97
CA ASP A 66 -13.21 8.97 15.80
C ASP A 66 -12.94 9.33 17.28
N PRO A 67 -13.83 10.10 17.94
CA PRO A 67 -13.68 10.48 19.35
C PRO A 67 -13.69 9.30 20.33
N ILE A 68 -14.05 8.07 19.92
CA ILE A 68 -13.92 6.90 20.80
C ILE A 68 -12.46 6.66 21.24
N TYR A 69 -11.47 7.02 20.43
CA TYR A 69 -10.04 6.80 20.72
C TYR A 69 -9.46 7.76 21.77
N ALA A 70 -10.25 8.15 22.77
CA ALA A 70 -9.87 8.98 23.89
C ALA A 70 -9.00 8.22 24.92
N SER A 71 -8.27 8.96 25.76
CA SER A 71 -7.35 8.41 26.77
C SER A 71 -8.00 7.44 27.77
N GLY A 72 -9.28 7.65 28.07
CA GLY A 72 -10.08 6.81 28.97
C GLY A 72 -10.67 5.55 28.33
N LEU A 73 -10.50 5.32 27.01
CA LEU A 73 -11.03 4.11 26.38
C LEU A 73 -10.28 2.88 26.91
N SER A 74 -11.04 1.88 27.35
CA SER A 74 -10.49 0.59 27.77
C SER A 74 -9.83 -0.12 26.58
N MET A 75 -8.63 -0.65 26.78
CA MET A 75 -7.99 -1.52 25.79
C MET A 75 -8.82 -2.80 25.55
N GLY A 76 -9.64 -3.21 26.50
CA GLY A 76 -10.57 -4.34 26.38
C GLY A 76 -11.69 -4.17 25.34
N SER A 77 -11.95 -2.96 24.84
CA SER A 77 -13.00 -2.70 23.83
C SER A 77 -12.48 -2.60 22.38
N VAL A 78 -11.17 -2.76 22.14
CA VAL A 78 -10.56 -2.71 20.80
C VAL A 78 -9.97 -4.07 20.39
N ALA A 79 -9.64 -4.21 19.10
CA ALA A 79 -9.08 -5.44 18.56
C ALA A 79 -7.77 -5.87 19.24
N CYS A 80 -6.91 -4.93 19.66
CA CYS A 80 -5.65 -5.23 20.35
C CYS A 80 -5.79 -5.33 21.87
N SER A 81 -6.90 -5.89 22.33
CA SER A 81 -7.21 -6.12 23.74
C SER A 81 -6.24 -7.13 24.37
N ASN A 82 -6.57 -8.42 24.33
CA ASN A 82 -5.81 -9.51 24.94
C ASN A 82 -5.38 -10.55 23.89
N GLY A 83 -4.73 -11.62 24.36
CA GLY A 83 -4.06 -12.60 23.52
C GLY A 83 -2.56 -12.31 23.36
N GLU A 84 -1.88 -13.14 22.57
CA GLU A 84 -0.42 -13.08 22.33
C GLU A 84 0.08 -11.73 21.78
N HIS A 85 -0.79 -11.02 21.04
CA HIS A 85 -0.52 -9.70 20.46
C HIS A 85 -1.34 -8.59 21.15
N GLY A 86 -1.98 -8.90 22.28
CA GLY A 86 -2.78 -7.96 23.07
C GLY A 86 -1.92 -6.91 23.77
N LEU A 87 -2.48 -5.71 23.93
CA LEU A 87 -1.84 -4.59 24.62
C LEU A 87 -2.36 -4.37 26.05
N MET A 88 -3.51 -4.96 26.40
CA MET A 88 -4.26 -4.66 27.64
C MET A 88 -3.51 -5.02 28.92
N GLU A 89 -2.66 -6.05 28.92
CA GLU A 89 -1.88 -6.45 30.10
C GLU A 89 -0.82 -5.40 30.49
N GLN A 90 -0.32 -4.65 29.51
CA GLN A 90 0.67 -3.58 29.71
C GLN A 90 0.01 -2.20 29.77
N TYR A 91 -1.06 -2.00 28.99
CA TYR A 91 -1.75 -0.71 28.81
C TYR A 91 -3.27 -0.92 28.94
N PRO A 92 -3.82 -0.96 30.16
CA PRO A 92 -5.26 -1.13 30.40
C PRO A 92 -6.17 -0.10 29.70
N THR A 93 -5.70 1.14 29.49
CA THR A 93 -6.41 2.16 28.68
C THR A 93 -5.54 2.73 27.56
N LEU A 94 -6.18 3.29 26.52
CA LEU A 94 -5.46 3.91 25.40
C LEU A 94 -4.53 5.06 25.81
N GLY A 95 -4.88 5.83 26.84
CA GLY A 95 -4.05 6.91 27.36
C GLY A 95 -2.73 6.43 27.99
N GLN A 96 -2.60 5.16 28.31
CA GLN A 96 -1.37 4.56 28.84
C GLN A 96 -0.43 4.06 27.72
N VAL A 97 -0.90 3.99 26.46
CA VAL A 97 -0.12 3.48 25.33
C VAL A 97 0.99 4.49 24.97
N PRO A 98 2.28 4.09 24.98
CA PRO A 98 3.35 4.91 24.46
C PRO A 98 3.08 5.27 23.00
N GLY A 99 2.91 6.57 22.73
CA GLY A 99 2.44 7.09 21.44
C GLY A 99 1.10 7.84 21.50
N PHE A 100 0.32 7.75 22.58
CA PHE A 100 -0.90 8.57 22.75
C PHE A 100 -0.56 10.09 22.68
N PRO A 101 -1.36 10.93 21.98
CA PRO A 101 -2.66 10.65 21.36
C PRO A 101 -2.60 10.03 19.96
N ASN A 102 -1.42 9.78 19.38
CA ASN A 102 -1.26 9.23 18.03
C ASN A 102 -1.56 7.72 17.95
N VAL A 103 -2.80 7.33 18.27
CA VAL A 103 -3.31 5.96 18.24
C VAL A 103 -4.56 5.86 17.37
N GLY A 104 -4.87 4.66 16.88
CA GLY A 104 -6.12 4.40 16.18
C GLY A 104 -6.25 3.01 15.58
N GLY A 105 -7.37 2.82 14.88
CA GLY A 105 -7.56 1.72 13.95
C GLY A 105 -6.71 1.88 12.69
N ILE A 106 -6.07 0.79 12.25
CA ILE A 106 -5.22 0.76 11.03
C ILE A 106 -5.70 -0.31 10.05
N PRO A 107 -5.41 -0.19 8.73
CA PRO A 107 -5.86 -1.15 7.73
C PRO A 107 -5.39 -2.59 8.00
N ASP A 108 -4.17 -2.74 8.52
CA ASP A 108 -3.46 -4.02 8.63
C ASP A 108 -3.85 -4.84 9.88
N ILE A 109 -4.71 -4.31 10.77
CA ILE A 109 -5.32 -5.08 11.87
C ILE A 109 -6.62 -5.69 11.36
N ALA A 110 -6.56 -6.98 11.03
CA ALA A 110 -7.71 -7.74 10.52
C ALA A 110 -8.80 -8.02 11.57
N GLY A 111 -8.48 -7.94 12.87
CA GLY A 111 -9.39 -8.27 13.96
C GLY A 111 -8.66 -8.53 15.28
N TRP A 112 -9.36 -9.17 16.21
CA TRP A 112 -8.84 -9.52 17.54
C TRP A 112 -7.53 -10.31 17.47
N ASN A 113 -6.59 -10.01 18.36
CA ASN A 113 -5.27 -10.66 18.45
C ASN A 113 -4.51 -10.69 17.09
N SER A 114 -4.55 -9.60 16.33
CA SER A 114 -3.81 -9.47 15.08
C SER A 114 -2.30 -9.31 15.33
N PRO A 115 -1.41 -9.95 14.54
CA PRO A 115 0.04 -9.71 14.63
C PRO A 115 0.46 -8.28 14.31
N SER A 116 -0.42 -7.50 13.68
CA SER A 116 -0.23 -6.06 13.42
C SER A 116 -0.51 -5.18 14.65
N CYS A 117 -0.98 -5.75 15.76
CA CYS A 117 -1.28 -5.00 16.98
C CYS A 117 -0.04 -4.33 17.59
N GLY A 118 -0.21 -3.08 18.02
CA GLY A 118 0.87 -2.28 18.62
C GLY A 118 1.95 -1.79 17.64
N THR A 119 1.88 -2.15 16.35
CA THR A 119 2.84 -1.71 15.32
C THR A 119 2.76 -0.20 15.06
N CYS A 120 3.87 0.39 14.58
CA CYS A 120 3.99 1.81 14.29
C CYS A 120 4.01 2.08 12.79
N TRP A 121 3.29 3.13 12.36
CA TRP A 121 3.08 3.47 10.96
C TRP A 121 3.31 4.95 10.72
N LYS A 122 4.19 5.29 9.77
CA LYS A 122 4.28 6.67 9.26
C LYS A 122 3.18 6.87 8.22
N VAL A 123 2.20 7.71 8.52
CA VAL A 123 1.13 8.09 7.59
C VAL A 123 1.44 9.47 7.01
N THR A 124 1.34 9.61 5.69
CA THR A 124 1.62 10.85 4.94
C THR A 124 0.42 11.18 4.05
N ILE A 125 -0.13 12.37 4.19
CA ILE A 125 -1.28 12.84 3.39
C ILE A 125 -0.81 13.56 2.10
N PRO A 126 -1.67 13.73 1.08
CA PRO A 126 -1.27 14.30 -0.22
C PRO A 126 -0.64 15.71 -0.19
N ASN A 127 -0.83 16.50 0.88
CA ASN A 127 -0.18 17.80 1.03
C ASN A 127 1.28 17.71 1.52
N GLY A 128 1.78 16.51 1.81
CA GLY A 128 3.15 16.24 2.27
C GLY A 128 3.33 16.16 3.79
N ASN A 129 2.35 16.53 4.61
CA ASN A 129 2.46 16.38 6.07
C ASN A 129 2.39 14.89 6.48
N SER A 130 3.08 14.54 7.56
CA SER A 130 3.14 13.16 8.05
C SER A 130 3.24 13.06 9.56
N ILE A 131 2.59 12.05 10.14
CA ILE A 131 2.72 11.68 11.56
C ILE A 131 2.94 10.17 11.71
N PHE A 132 3.39 9.77 12.89
CA PHE A 132 3.45 8.35 13.28
C PHE A 132 2.19 7.98 14.05
N ILE A 133 1.49 6.92 13.63
CA ILE A 133 0.30 6.33 14.27
C ILE A 133 0.64 4.94 14.79
N ARG A 134 0.24 4.64 16.03
CA ARG A 134 0.33 3.29 16.59
C ARG A 134 -1.01 2.55 16.46
N GLY A 135 -0.97 1.36 15.86
CA GLY A 135 -2.16 0.53 15.66
C GLY A 135 -2.66 -0.11 16.95
N VAL A 136 -3.90 0.17 17.33
CA VAL A 136 -4.57 -0.40 18.53
C VAL A 136 -5.90 -1.10 18.20
N ASP A 137 -6.40 -0.94 16.98
CA ASP A 137 -7.73 -1.45 16.59
C ASP A 137 -7.82 -1.77 15.08
N SER A 138 -8.90 -2.42 14.65
CA SER A 138 -9.15 -2.65 13.22
C SER A 138 -9.72 -1.41 12.55
N GLY A 139 -8.97 -0.84 11.59
CA GLY A 139 -9.43 0.25 10.74
C GLY A 139 -10.24 -0.20 9.52
N LYS A 140 -10.52 -1.51 9.38
CA LYS A 140 -11.33 -2.11 8.28
C LYS A 140 -10.87 -1.68 6.86
N GLY A 141 -9.57 -1.63 6.63
CA GLY A 141 -8.96 -1.21 5.35
C GLY A 141 -8.70 0.30 5.22
N ALA A 142 -8.97 1.09 6.26
CA ALA A 142 -8.61 2.51 6.35
C ALA A 142 -7.89 2.81 7.68
N PHE A 143 -7.39 4.03 7.84
CA PHE A 143 -6.99 4.56 9.14
C PHE A 143 -8.18 5.27 9.80
N ASN A 144 -8.38 5.05 11.10
CA ASN A 144 -9.35 5.79 11.91
C ASN A 144 -8.69 6.13 13.25
N VAL A 145 -8.36 7.40 13.48
CA VAL A 145 -7.45 7.80 14.57
C VAL A 145 -8.12 8.69 15.62
N ASN A 146 -7.43 8.91 16.74
CA ASN A 146 -7.80 9.94 17.70
C ASN A 146 -7.93 11.34 17.01
N PRO A 147 -8.90 12.20 17.41
CA PRO A 147 -9.09 13.52 16.80
C PRO A 147 -7.85 14.43 16.86
N ASP A 148 -7.09 14.42 17.96
CA ASP A 148 -5.88 15.24 18.13
C ASP A 148 -4.77 14.80 17.16
N ALA A 149 -4.66 13.48 16.91
CA ALA A 149 -3.76 12.94 15.91
C ALA A 149 -4.16 13.37 14.49
N PHE A 150 -5.46 13.38 14.18
CA PHE A 150 -5.96 13.89 12.90
C PHE A 150 -5.69 15.40 12.75
N VAL A 151 -5.87 16.20 13.80
CA VAL A 151 -5.50 17.63 13.80
C VAL A 151 -3.98 17.80 13.62
N LYS A 152 -3.14 16.99 14.27
CA LYS A 152 -1.66 17.01 14.09
C LYS A 152 -1.26 16.73 12.63
N LEU A 153 -2.04 15.94 11.90
CA LEU A 153 -1.81 15.58 10.49
C LEU A 153 -2.43 16.56 9.48
N VAL A 154 -3.65 17.03 9.72
CA VAL A 154 -4.47 17.77 8.73
C VAL A 154 -4.56 19.27 9.04
N GLY A 155 -4.40 19.66 10.31
CA GLY A 155 -4.51 21.04 10.80
C GLY A 155 -5.88 21.39 11.39
N SER A 156 -6.95 20.71 10.98
CA SER A 156 -8.30 20.84 11.56
C SER A 156 -9.10 19.54 11.41
N LEU A 157 -10.28 19.47 12.04
CA LEU A 157 -11.23 18.36 11.87
C LEU A 157 -12.15 18.53 10.66
N GLU A 158 -12.15 19.71 10.01
CA GLU A 158 -13.15 20.11 9.01
C GLU A 158 -13.14 19.22 7.76
N ALA A 159 -12.00 18.60 7.44
CA ALA A 159 -11.89 17.65 6.35
C ALA A 159 -12.71 16.37 6.56
N GLY A 160 -12.89 15.92 7.81
CA GLY A 160 -13.56 14.65 8.18
C GLY A 160 -12.81 13.38 7.78
N ARG A 161 -12.38 13.29 6.52
CA ARG A 161 -11.60 12.20 5.92
C ARG A 161 -10.63 12.76 4.87
N VAL A 162 -9.44 12.19 4.77
CA VAL A 162 -8.46 12.46 3.71
C VAL A 162 -8.19 11.18 2.94
N GLU A 163 -8.40 11.23 1.62
CA GLU A 163 -8.17 10.12 0.68
C GLU A 163 -6.71 10.06 0.21
N ASN A 164 -6.35 8.94 -0.43
CA ASN A 164 -5.04 8.73 -1.07
C ASN A 164 -3.83 8.94 -0.12
N VAL A 165 -3.94 8.46 1.12
CA VAL A 165 -2.81 8.52 2.06
C VAL A 165 -1.76 7.45 1.75
N ASN A 166 -0.50 7.83 1.83
CA ASN A 166 0.62 6.90 1.79
C ASN A 166 1.01 6.49 3.21
N TYR A 167 1.30 5.21 3.43
CA TYR A 167 1.64 4.70 4.75
C TYR A 167 2.70 3.61 4.68
N VAL A 168 3.63 3.61 5.64
CA VAL A 168 4.70 2.61 5.76
C VAL A 168 4.89 2.20 7.21
N GLN A 169 5.12 0.91 7.45
CA GLN A 169 5.45 0.41 8.78
C GLN A 169 6.87 0.86 9.14
N VAL A 170 7.08 1.25 10.40
CA VAL A 170 8.37 1.71 10.93
C VAL A 170 8.60 1.14 12.32
N ASP A 171 9.83 1.26 12.83
CA ASP A 171 10.16 0.86 14.20
C ASP A 171 9.26 1.56 15.24
N LEU A 172 8.88 0.81 16.27
CA LEU A 172 7.99 1.27 17.34
C LEU A 172 8.51 2.54 18.04
N SER A 173 9.83 2.71 18.13
CA SER A 173 10.48 3.89 18.70
C SER A 173 10.04 5.20 18.03
N ASN A 174 9.67 5.20 16.75
CA ASN A 174 9.18 6.39 16.06
C ASN A 174 7.84 6.88 16.63
N CYS A 175 6.93 5.97 17.00
CA CYS A 175 5.67 6.34 17.63
C CYS A 175 5.87 6.81 19.08
N ILE A 176 6.82 6.22 19.81
CA ILE A 176 7.14 6.62 21.18
C ILE A 176 7.75 8.04 21.21
N ASN A 177 8.67 8.32 20.28
CA ASN A 177 9.40 9.58 20.24
C ASN A 177 8.63 10.70 19.53
N GLY A 178 7.82 10.39 18.50
CA GLY A 178 7.09 11.38 17.68
C GLY A 178 5.71 11.80 18.20
N ALA A 179 5.26 11.22 19.32
CA ALA A 179 4.01 11.60 19.99
C ALA A 179 4.20 12.72 21.03
N ASN A 180 5.40 12.81 21.64
CA ASN A 180 5.81 13.95 22.47
C ASN A 180 6.08 15.21 21.64
#